data_AF-A0A522EY37-F1
#
_entry.id   AF-A0A522EY37-F1
#
_cell.length_a   1.000
_cell.length_b   1.000
_cell.length_c   1.000
_cell.angle_alpha   90.00
_cell.angle_beta   90.00
_cell.angle_gamma   90.00
#
_symmetry.space_group_name_H-M   'P 1'
#
loop_
_entity.id
_entity.type
_entity.pdbx_description
1 polymer ?
#
loop_
_entity_poly.entity_id
_entity_poly.type
_entity_poly.pdbx_seq_one_letter_code
_entity_poly.pdbx_strand_id
1 'polypeptide(L)'
;MKKILLEKFVWLRAGLVLAGVVLLGSVTAYFYFEIKEFVDIMKATVYPGSRKFEGGDITAARLFGDYLFFTLKETTIPPDWYNICEASGYILFFPAVIVAAIFVHFKKIRIPALVWLLSGYLVILSVWALTGLPAIIAKVLLLDQISGVRTSSFIGISSIILVVVFLNESKRFSSAFKASSVTVFLLGIFIGIYWIMGKINFMFTDKISPEELLGLAGYFTLMHLCFFTKWKWGRIAFFIALIPFLIPNLLINPVSRGLDPITKHPIYTFMSGVKQRFSDGRWIVFGPNSPVVANLLKASGMRVFGGATLSPNIREMEILDEQKKYNEVYNRYIDQFNIIPAPKGTQPQFTLNFGDAITLAIPPCDYKLKDIDIRYALFLYGPQAEETECMQILDSKFPFPAFSYKDSVAGSTMSRATTN
;
A
#
# COMPACT_ATOMS: atom_id res chain seq x y z
N MET A 1 20.74 -18.72 -45.57
CA MET A 1 19.78 -17.59 -45.51
C MET A 1 19.09 -17.44 -44.15
N LYS A 2 18.38 -18.44 -43.60
CA LYS A 2 17.76 -18.38 -42.24
C LYS A 2 18.75 -18.08 -41.10
N LYS A 3 19.97 -18.64 -41.14
CA LYS A 3 21.02 -18.44 -40.11
C LYS A 3 21.54 -16.99 -40.05
N ILE A 4 21.76 -16.37 -41.22
CA ILE A 4 22.22 -14.98 -41.36
C ILE A 4 21.14 -13.98 -40.94
N LEU A 5 19.86 -14.27 -41.24
CA LEU A 5 18.73 -13.49 -40.72
C LEU A 5 18.63 -13.60 -39.20
N LEU A 6 18.78 -14.79 -38.62
CA LEU A 6 18.77 -15.00 -37.17
C LEU A 6 19.88 -14.20 -36.47
N GLU A 7 21.11 -14.18 -36.99
CA GLU A 7 22.23 -13.41 -36.40
C GLU A 7 21.99 -11.89 -36.45
N LYS A 8 21.44 -11.34 -37.55
CA LYS A 8 21.06 -9.92 -37.61
C LYS A 8 19.99 -9.55 -36.57
N PHE A 9 19.05 -10.45 -36.29
CA PHE A 9 18.05 -10.23 -35.24
C PHE A 9 18.60 -10.43 -33.83
N VAL A 10 19.67 -11.22 -33.63
CA VAL A 10 20.29 -11.39 -32.31
C VAL A 10 20.93 -10.09 -31.84
N TRP A 11 21.69 -9.40 -32.69
CA TRP A 11 22.28 -8.10 -32.34
C TRP A 11 21.22 -7.01 -32.13
N LEU A 12 20.16 -7.00 -32.94
CA LEU A 12 19.04 -6.09 -32.71
C LEU A 12 18.34 -6.38 -31.37
N ARG A 13 18.07 -7.65 -31.04
CA ARG A 13 17.47 -8.05 -29.76
C ARG A 13 18.37 -7.70 -28.59
N ALA A 14 19.67 -7.96 -28.69
CA ALA A 14 20.64 -7.61 -27.67
C ALA A 14 20.71 -6.09 -27.49
N GLY A 15 20.71 -5.33 -28.59
CA GLY A 15 20.66 -3.86 -28.58
C GLY A 15 19.38 -3.32 -27.93
N LEU A 16 18.22 -3.90 -28.24
CA LEU A 16 16.94 -3.52 -27.61
C LEU A 16 16.90 -3.86 -26.11
N VAL A 17 17.44 -5.02 -25.71
CA VAL A 17 17.55 -5.39 -24.29
C VAL A 17 18.48 -4.42 -23.57
N LEU A 18 19.65 -4.12 -24.15
CA LEU A 18 20.59 -3.16 -23.58
C LEU A 18 19.97 -1.77 -23.48
N ALA A 19 19.32 -1.28 -24.54
CA ALA A 19 18.61 0.00 -24.53
C ALA A 19 17.52 0.03 -23.45
N GLY A 20 16.76 -1.05 -23.29
CA GLY A 20 15.77 -1.19 -22.21
C GLY A 20 16.40 -1.14 -20.82
N VAL A 21 17.51 -1.85 -20.61
CA VAL A 21 18.25 -1.84 -19.33
C VAL A 21 18.83 -0.45 -19.03
N VAL A 22 19.41 0.22 -20.03
CA VAL A 22 19.96 1.56 -19.90
C VAL A 22 18.85 2.57 -19.62
N LEU A 23 17.71 2.47 -20.31
CA LEU A 23 16.56 3.34 -20.07
C LEU A 23 16.02 3.14 -18.66
N LEU A 24 15.79 1.89 -18.25
CA LEU A 24 15.34 1.56 -16.90
C LEU A 24 16.33 2.09 -15.85
N GLY A 25 17.62 1.81 -16.02
CA GLY A 25 18.67 2.29 -15.12
C GLY A 25 18.72 3.82 -15.05
N SER A 26 18.57 4.51 -16.18
CA SER A 26 18.55 5.98 -16.24
C SER A 26 17.33 6.56 -15.52
N VAL A 27 16.14 6.01 -15.74
CA VAL A 27 14.90 6.45 -15.07
C VAL A 27 14.98 6.20 -13.57
N THR A 28 15.46 5.02 -13.16
CA THR A 28 15.64 4.70 -11.73
C THR A 28 16.70 5.59 -11.09
N ALA A 29 17.82 5.86 -11.76
CA ALA A 29 18.86 6.74 -11.25
C ALA A 29 18.35 8.18 -11.11
N TYR A 30 17.66 8.71 -12.13
CA TYR A 30 17.04 10.03 -12.10
C TYR A 30 16.09 10.16 -10.90
N PHE A 31 15.15 9.21 -10.76
CA PHE A 31 14.22 9.19 -9.64
C PHE A 31 14.94 9.10 -8.29
N TYR A 32 15.96 8.24 -8.17
CA TYR A 32 16.75 8.12 -6.95
C TYR A 32 17.43 9.43 -6.56
N PHE A 33 18.01 10.17 -7.52
CA PHE A 33 18.63 11.46 -7.23
C PHE A 33 17.61 12.51 -6.82
N GLU A 34 16.40 12.49 -7.40
CA GLU A 34 15.30 13.38 -7.02
C GLU A 34 14.84 13.15 -5.57
N ILE A 35 14.79 11.89 -5.11
CA ILE A 35 14.32 11.55 -3.76
C ILE A 35 15.45 11.25 -2.76
N LYS A 36 16.72 11.48 -3.12
CA LYS A 36 17.87 11.01 -2.33
C LYS A 36 17.83 11.53 -0.89
N GLU A 37 17.60 12.82 -0.70
CA GLU A 37 17.53 13.44 0.62
C GLU A 37 16.41 12.82 1.47
N PHE A 38 15.24 12.60 0.86
CA PHE A 38 14.13 11.93 1.52
C PHE A 38 14.49 10.51 1.95
N VAL A 39 15.13 9.74 1.06
CA VAL A 39 15.61 8.38 1.37
C VAL A 39 16.63 8.40 2.51
N ASP A 40 17.54 9.36 2.53
CA ASP A 40 18.56 9.51 3.57
C ASP A 40 17.90 9.81 4.94
N ILE A 41 16.89 10.69 4.96
CA ILE A 41 16.09 10.98 6.17
C ILE A 41 15.35 9.71 6.64
N MET A 42 14.61 9.04 5.75
CA MET A 42 13.80 7.87 6.11
C MET A 42 14.64 6.66 6.51
N LYS A 43 15.88 6.52 6.02
CA LYS A 43 16.82 5.50 6.49
C LYS A 43 17.31 5.76 7.91
N ALA A 44 17.39 7.03 8.31
CA ALA A 44 17.81 7.42 9.64
C ALA A 44 16.69 7.35 10.68
N THR A 45 15.43 7.12 10.26
CA THR A 45 14.32 7.02 11.21
C THR A 45 14.30 5.69 11.96
N VAL A 46 13.70 5.70 13.15
CA VAL A 46 13.44 4.46 13.91
C VAL A 46 12.56 3.53 13.08
N TYR A 47 11.49 4.06 12.47
CA TYR A 47 10.65 3.32 11.53
C TYR A 47 10.42 4.10 10.23
N PRO A 48 10.50 3.48 9.03
CA PRO A 48 10.90 2.10 8.78
C PRO A 48 12.42 1.92 8.64
N GLY A 49 13.25 2.96 8.84
CA GLY A 49 14.69 2.93 8.52
C GLY A 49 15.48 1.79 9.16
N SER A 50 15.23 1.52 10.45
CA SER A 50 15.87 0.42 11.17
C SER A 50 15.10 -0.91 11.12
N ARG A 51 13.93 -0.93 10.45
CA ARG A 51 13.02 -2.08 10.45
C ARG A 51 13.60 -3.26 9.69
N LYS A 52 13.54 -4.43 10.32
CA LYS A 52 13.82 -5.72 9.70
C LYS A 52 12.61 -6.63 9.83
N PHE A 53 12.46 -7.53 8.86
CA PHE A 53 11.42 -8.54 8.85
C PHE A 53 12.03 -9.92 8.94
N GLU A 54 11.28 -10.84 9.54
CA GLU A 54 11.63 -12.27 9.62
C GLU A 54 10.85 -13.11 8.57
N GLY A 55 9.85 -12.51 7.93
CA GLY A 55 8.89 -13.20 7.08
C GLY A 55 7.87 -13.99 7.89
N GLY A 56 7.14 -14.91 7.26
CA GLY A 56 6.17 -15.77 7.96
C GLY A 56 4.89 -15.07 8.43
N ASP A 57 4.65 -13.84 7.98
CA ASP A 57 3.50 -13.01 8.34
C ASP A 57 2.27 -13.24 7.47
N ILE A 58 2.27 -14.24 6.57
CA ILE A 58 1.10 -14.65 5.78
C ILE A 58 0.71 -16.11 6.03
N THR A 59 -0.59 -16.39 6.14
CA THR A 59 -1.09 -17.78 6.16
C THR A 59 -1.30 -18.29 4.74
N ALA A 60 -1.25 -19.62 4.55
CA ALA A 60 -1.57 -20.22 3.25
C ALA A 60 -3.01 -19.91 2.80
N ALA A 61 -3.95 -19.85 3.74
CA ALA A 61 -5.33 -19.46 3.48
C ALA A 61 -5.42 -18.03 2.92
N ARG A 62 -4.60 -17.09 3.43
CA ARG A 62 -4.54 -15.73 2.90
C ARG A 62 -3.82 -15.66 1.55
N LEU A 63 -2.68 -16.32 1.40
CA LEU A 63 -1.92 -16.31 0.14
C LEU A 63 -2.71 -16.89 -1.05
N PHE A 64 -3.51 -17.93 -0.81
CA PHE A 64 -4.33 -18.59 -1.82
C PHE A 64 -5.82 -18.22 -1.68
N GLY A 65 -6.15 -17.12 -1.00
CA GLY A 65 -7.52 -16.82 -0.60
C GLY A 65 -8.40 -16.20 -1.68
N ASP A 66 -7.81 -15.72 -2.77
CA ASP A 66 -8.51 -14.97 -3.81
C ASP A 66 -9.52 -15.78 -4.62
N TYR A 67 -9.57 -17.10 -4.44
CA TYR A 67 -10.67 -17.92 -4.98
C TYR A 67 -12.04 -17.48 -4.47
N LEU A 68 -12.10 -16.81 -3.30
CA LEU A 68 -13.33 -16.27 -2.71
C LEU A 68 -13.48 -14.75 -2.86
N PHE A 69 -12.58 -14.07 -3.60
CA PHE A 69 -12.52 -12.60 -3.64
C PHE A 69 -13.85 -11.93 -4.02
N PHE A 70 -14.61 -12.51 -4.96
CA PHE A 70 -15.90 -11.96 -5.40
C PHE A 70 -16.99 -11.95 -4.31
N THR A 71 -16.78 -12.66 -3.20
CA THR A 71 -17.67 -12.65 -2.03
C THR A 71 -17.31 -11.54 -1.04
N LEU A 72 -16.12 -10.95 -1.15
CA LEU A 72 -15.62 -9.91 -0.27
C LEU A 72 -16.23 -8.55 -0.63
N LYS A 73 -16.51 -7.75 0.40
CA LYS A 73 -16.99 -6.37 0.28
C LYS A 73 -16.24 -5.50 1.27
N GLU A 74 -16.22 -4.18 1.08
CA GLU A 74 -15.65 -3.21 2.05
C GLU A 74 -16.08 -3.50 3.50
N THR A 75 -17.35 -3.89 3.68
CA THR A 75 -17.97 -4.17 4.97
C THR A 75 -17.96 -5.64 5.37
N THR A 76 -17.40 -6.52 4.54
CA THR A 76 -17.40 -7.97 4.75
C THR A 76 -16.08 -8.54 4.24
N ILE A 77 -15.04 -8.32 5.02
CA ILE A 77 -13.70 -8.88 4.86
C ILE A 77 -13.27 -9.56 6.17
N PRO A 78 -12.37 -10.56 6.11
CA PRO A 78 -11.70 -11.07 7.29
C PRO A 78 -11.08 -9.93 8.12
N PRO A 79 -11.29 -9.87 9.44
CA PRO A 79 -10.72 -8.82 10.29
C PRO A 79 -9.19 -8.69 10.16
N ASP A 80 -8.49 -9.83 10.05
CA ASP A 80 -7.03 -9.88 9.90
C ASP A 80 -6.51 -9.38 8.55
N TRP A 81 -7.41 -9.12 7.59
CA TRP A 81 -7.07 -8.59 6.28
C TRP A 81 -7.24 -7.08 6.21
N TYR A 82 -7.62 -6.43 7.33
CA TYR A 82 -7.69 -4.99 7.57
C TYR A 82 -8.69 -4.21 6.70
N ASN A 83 -8.44 -4.14 5.38
CA ASN A 83 -9.26 -3.41 4.42
C ASN A 83 -9.30 -4.14 3.08
N ILE A 84 -10.19 -3.71 2.18
CA ILE A 84 -10.38 -4.38 0.89
C ILE A 84 -9.12 -4.33 0.02
N CYS A 85 -8.28 -3.31 0.17
CA CYS A 85 -7.01 -3.18 -0.58
C CYS A 85 -6.00 -4.23 -0.11
N GLU A 86 -5.88 -4.45 1.21
CA GLU A 86 -5.00 -5.46 1.81
C GLU A 86 -5.55 -6.90 1.69
N ALA A 87 -6.85 -7.02 1.41
CA ALA A 87 -7.54 -8.26 1.06
C ALA A 87 -7.47 -8.61 -0.43
N SER A 88 -7.09 -7.67 -1.29
CA SER A 88 -6.98 -7.90 -2.72
C SER A 88 -5.73 -8.72 -3.07
N GLY A 89 -5.87 -9.66 -4.00
CA GLY A 89 -4.75 -10.47 -4.43
C GLY A 89 -4.91 -11.05 -5.83
N TYR A 90 -4.44 -12.28 -6.01
CA TYR A 90 -4.24 -12.90 -7.31
C TYR A 90 -4.74 -14.34 -7.31
N ILE A 91 -5.35 -14.77 -8.40
CA ILE A 91 -5.64 -16.19 -8.61
C ILE A 91 -4.32 -16.91 -8.96
N LEU A 92 -3.73 -17.59 -7.97
CA LEU A 92 -2.40 -18.18 -8.09
C LEU A 92 -2.44 -19.58 -8.74
N PHE A 93 -2.17 -19.63 -10.05
CA PHE A 93 -2.02 -20.88 -10.80
C PHE A 93 -0.61 -21.50 -10.72
N PHE A 94 0.38 -20.77 -10.19
CA PHE A 94 1.77 -21.21 -10.23
C PHE A 94 2.04 -22.58 -9.56
N PRO A 95 1.39 -23.01 -8.46
CA PRO A 95 1.70 -24.32 -7.86
C PRO A 95 1.40 -25.46 -8.85
N ALA A 96 0.27 -25.36 -9.55
CA ALA A 96 -0.11 -26.30 -10.59
C ALA A 96 0.90 -26.29 -11.75
N VAL A 97 1.36 -25.10 -12.16
CA VAL A 97 2.38 -24.96 -13.22
C VAL A 97 3.72 -25.58 -12.82
N ILE A 98 4.18 -25.39 -11.57
CA ILE A 98 5.42 -25.97 -11.06
C ILE A 98 5.34 -27.49 -11.05
N VAL A 99 4.26 -28.07 -10.51
CA VAL A 99 4.05 -29.53 -10.50
C VAL A 99 4.01 -30.08 -11.92
N ALA A 100 3.31 -29.40 -12.84
CA ALA A 100 3.27 -29.77 -14.24
C ALA A 100 4.66 -29.71 -14.89
N ALA A 101 5.46 -28.68 -14.63
CA ALA A 101 6.83 -28.56 -15.12
C ALA A 101 7.72 -29.69 -14.60
N ILE A 102 7.67 -30.00 -13.31
CA ILE A 102 8.40 -31.14 -12.71
C ILE A 102 8.01 -32.46 -13.40
N PHE A 103 6.72 -32.71 -13.61
CA PHE A 103 6.26 -33.90 -14.29
C PHE A 103 6.76 -34.00 -15.73
N VAL A 104 6.68 -32.90 -16.50
CA VAL A 104 7.20 -32.79 -17.87
C VAL A 104 8.71 -33.05 -17.91
N HIS A 105 9.45 -32.57 -16.92
CA HIS A 105 10.89 -32.80 -16.79
C HIS A 105 11.22 -34.29 -16.62
N PHE A 106 10.49 -35.00 -15.75
CA PHE A 106 10.66 -36.45 -15.58
C PHE A 106 10.30 -37.25 -16.85
N LYS A 107 9.50 -36.69 -17.76
CA LYS A 107 9.25 -37.24 -19.11
C LYS A 107 10.36 -36.90 -20.11
N LYS A 108 11.49 -36.35 -19.65
CA LYS A 108 12.65 -35.94 -20.46
C LYS A 108 12.34 -34.89 -21.52
N ILE A 109 11.26 -34.13 -21.34
CA ILE A 109 10.93 -33.01 -22.22
C ILE A 109 11.70 -31.78 -21.73
N ARG A 110 12.40 -31.11 -22.65
CA ARG A 110 13.16 -29.90 -22.33
C ARG A 110 12.23 -28.80 -21.86
N ILE A 111 12.59 -28.14 -20.77
CA ILE A 111 11.88 -26.98 -20.21
C ILE A 111 12.79 -25.76 -20.36
N PRO A 112 12.26 -24.58 -20.72
CA PRO A 112 13.07 -23.37 -20.84
C PRO A 112 13.59 -22.97 -19.46
N ALA A 113 14.83 -22.48 -19.40
CA ALA A 113 15.43 -22.04 -18.13
C ALA A 113 14.57 -21.00 -17.41
N LEU A 114 13.88 -20.13 -18.16
CA LEU A 114 12.98 -19.11 -17.62
C LEU A 114 11.86 -19.70 -16.75
N VAL A 115 11.28 -20.86 -17.12
CA VAL A 115 10.25 -21.53 -16.32
C VAL A 115 10.82 -21.95 -14.97
N TRP A 116 12.04 -22.51 -14.95
CA TRP A 116 12.69 -22.91 -13.71
C TRP A 116 13.10 -21.73 -12.83
N LEU A 117 13.62 -20.66 -13.43
CA LEU A 117 13.99 -19.45 -12.70
C LEU A 117 12.77 -18.80 -12.04
N LEU A 118 11.67 -18.63 -12.78
CA LEU A 118 10.42 -18.10 -12.24
C LEU A 118 9.82 -19.02 -11.16
N SER A 119 9.88 -20.33 -11.36
CA SER A 119 9.41 -21.31 -10.37
C SER A 119 10.21 -21.23 -9.08
N GLY A 120 11.55 -21.18 -9.17
CA GLY A 120 12.43 -21.04 -8.02
C GLY A 120 12.20 -19.72 -7.28
N TYR A 121 12.06 -18.61 -8.01
CA TYR A 121 11.72 -17.31 -7.45
C TYR A 121 10.40 -17.34 -6.67
N LEU A 122 9.34 -17.90 -7.28
CA LEU A 122 8.02 -18.04 -6.64
C LEU A 122 8.07 -18.91 -5.38
N VAL A 123 8.84 -20.00 -5.40
CA VAL A 123 9.02 -20.86 -4.22
C VAL A 123 9.74 -20.10 -3.10
N ILE A 124 10.84 -19.40 -3.41
CA ILE A 124 11.59 -18.61 -2.42
C ILE A 124 10.68 -17.55 -1.78
N LEU A 125 9.93 -16.79 -2.58
CA LEU A 125 9.01 -15.79 -2.05
C LEU A 125 7.85 -16.40 -1.26
N SER A 126 7.30 -17.52 -1.70
CA SER A 126 6.21 -18.19 -0.98
C SER A 126 6.69 -18.73 0.37
N VAL A 127 7.90 -19.30 0.43
CA VAL A 127 8.51 -19.75 1.70
C VAL A 127 8.78 -18.55 2.61
N TRP A 128 9.36 -17.48 2.07
CA TRP A 128 9.55 -16.23 2.82
C TRP A 128 8.24 -15.73 3.42
N ALA A 129 7.18 -15.68 2.62
CA ALA A 129 5.90 -15.17 3.07
C ALA A 129 5.25 -16.07 4.13
N LEU A 130 5.26 -17.39 3.93
CA LEU A 130 4.52 -18.36 4.74
C LEU A 130 5.23 -18.77 6.04
N THR A 131 6.56 -18.87 6.01
CA THR A 131 7.34 -19.41 7.13
C THR A 131 8.55 -18.55 7.50
N GLY A 132 8.94 -17.60 6.66
CA GLY A 132 10.21 -16.89 6.80
C GLY A 132 11.40 -17.69 6.29
N LEU A 133 12.58 -17.08 6.34
CA LEU A 133 13.86 -17.68 5.96
C LEU A 133 14.91 -17.41 7.04
N PRO A 134 15.96 -18.25 7.16
CA PRO A 134 17.09 -17.96 8.03
C PRO A 134 17.68 -16.57 7.76
N ALA A 135 18.01 -15.82 8.82
CA ALA A 135 18.40 -14.42 8.74
C ALA A 135 19.53 -14.12 7.74
N ILE A 136 20.51 -15.02 7.62
CA ILE A 136 21.62 -14.87 6.65
C ILE A 136 21.09 -14.90 5.21
N ILE A 137 20.21 -15.85 4.91
CA ILE A 137 19.62 -16.00 3.57
C ILE A 137 18.71 -14.80 3.28
N ALA A 138 17.86 -14.44 4.24
CA ALA A 138 16.97 -13.29 4.12
C ALA A 138 17.76 -11.99 3.85
N LYS A 139 18.87 -11.77 4.57
CA LYS A 139 19.74 -10.60 4.37
C LYS A 139 20.47 -10.61 3.04
N VAL A 140 21.01 -11.75 2.60
CA VAL A 140 21.69 -11.86 1.29
C VAL A 140 20.72 -11.61 0.14
N LEU A 141 19.48 -12.09 0.27
CA LEU A 141 18.42 -11.87 -0.70
C LEU A 141 17.71 -10.51 -0.53
N LEU A 142 18.08 -9.72 0.48
CA LEU A 142 17.42 -8.47 0.88
C LEU A 142 15.92 -8.63 1.21
N LEU A 143 15.47 -9.85 1.50
CA LEU A 143 14.10 -10.14 1.92
C LEU A 143 13.83 -9.62 3.33
N ASP A 144 14.86 -9.49 4.17
CA ASP A 144 14.77 -8.88 5.51
C ASP A 144 14.31 -7.40 5.48
N GLN A 145 14.25 -6.75 4.30
CA GLN A 145 13.73 -5.38 4.13
C GLN A 145 12.23 -5.32 3.80
N ILE A 146 11.58 -6.45 3.52
CA ILE A 146 10.18 -6.49 3.08
C ILE A 146 9.38 -7.52 3.85
N SER A 147 8.18 -7.15 4.30
CA SER A 147 7.27 -8.09 4.95
C SER A 147 6.79 -9.16 3.97
N GLY A 148 6.51 -10.36 4.45
CA GLY A 148 5.94 -11.44 3.66
C GLY A 148 4.59 -11.06 3.04
N VAL A 149 3.72 -10.33 3.76
CA VAL A 149 2.47 -9.79 3.19
C VAL A 149 2.75 -8.93 1.95
N ARG A 150 3.76 -8.06 1.98
CA ARG A 150 4.13 -7.21 0.82
C ARG A 150 4.75 -8.00 -0.33
N THR A 151 5.24 -9.22 -0.10
CA THR A 151 5.73 -10.08 -1.19
C THR A 151 4.62 -10.68 -2.05
N SER A 152 3.37 -10.69 -1.58
CA SER A 152 2.21 -11.23 -2.30
C SER A 152 2.02 -10.63 -3.70
N SER A 153 2.22 -9.31 -3.87
CA SER A 153 2.12 -8.65 -5.18
C SER A 153 3.15 -9.18 -6.17
N PHE A 154 4.37 -9.44 -5.71
CA PHE A 154 5.44 -9.99 -6.55
C PHE A 154 5.19 -11.47 -6.88
N ILE A 155 4.63 -12.24 -5.95
CA ILE A 155 4.18 -13.62 -6.18
C ILE A 155 3.08 -13.63 -7.25
N GLY A 156 2.08 -12.76 -7.11
CA GLY A 156 0.96 -12.63 -8.05
C GLY A 156 1.40 -12.33 -9.48
N ILE A 157 2.17 -11.26 -9.67
CA ILE A 157 2.68 -10.86 -10.99
C ILE A 157 3.56 -11.96 -11.59
N SER A 158 4.46 -12.55 -10.80
CA SER A 158 5.37 -13.60 -11.27
C SER A 158 4.63 -14.89 -11.61
N SER A 159 3.55 -15.20 -10.88
CA SER A 159 2.65 -16.31 -11.18
C SER A 159 2.01 -16.11 -12.56
N ILE A 160 1.50 -14.90 -12.86
CA ILE A 160 0.94 -14.58 -14.17
C ILE A 160 1.99 -14.73 -15.28
N ILE A 161 3.20 -14.21 -15.08
CA ILE A 161 4.30 -14.33 -16.05
C ILE A 161 4.64 -15.80 -16.29
N LEU A 162 4.80 -16.60 -15.22
CA LEU A 162 5.09 -18.03 -15.32
C LEU A 162 3.99 -18.76 -16.10
N VAL A 163 2.72 -18.46 -15.81
CA VAL A 163 1.56 -19.03 -16.51
C VAL A 163 1.61 -18.73 -18.00
N VAL A 164 1.86 -17.48 -18.39
CA VAL A 164 1.97 -17.07 -19.80
C VAL A 164 3.13 -17.76 -20.50
N VAL A 165 4.32 -17.79 -19.89
CA VAL A 165 5.50 -18.47 -20.43
C VAL A 165 5.25 -19.98 -20.59
N PHE A 166 4.58 -20.60 -19.61
CA PHE A 166 4.23 -22.01 -19.68
C PHE A 166 3.20 -22.30 -20.79
N LEU A 167 2.18 -21.45 -20.95
CA LEU A 167 1.18 -21.56 -22.02
C LEU A 167 1.80 -21.42 -23.41
N ASN A 168 2.82 -20.58 -23.58
CA ASN A 168 3.55 -20.48 -24.84
C ASN A 168 4.18 -21.82 -25.26
N GLU A 169 4.55 -22.65 -24.29
CA GLU A 169 5.15 -23.97 -24.48
C GLU A 169 4.12 -25.12 -24.42
N SER A 170 2.83 -24.80 -24.30
CA SER A 170 1.73 -25.77 -24.04
C SER A 170 1.65 -26.91 -25.04
N LYS A 171 1.92 -26.69 -26.33
CA LYS A 171 1.93 -27.76 -27.34
C LYS A 171 2.99 -28.82 -27.02
N ARG A 172 4.16 -28.39 -26.58
CA ARG A 172 5.25 -29.29 -26.19
C ARG A 172 4.91 -30.02 -24.89
N PHE A 173 4.40 -29.30 -23.91
CA PHE A 173 4.15 -29.85 -22.57
C PHE A 173 2.93 -30.76 -22.49
N SER A 174 1.87 -30.46 -23.23
CA SER A 174 0.66 -31.27 -23.23
C SER A 174 0.90 -32.70 -23.76
N SER A 175 1.93 -32.92 -24.59
CA SER A 175 2.32 -34.26 -25.05
C SER A 175 2.77 -35.18 -23.91
N ALA A 176 3.18 -34.63 -22.76
CA ALA A 176 3.68 -35.36 -21.60
C ALA A 176 2.58 -36.08 -20.80
N PHE A 177 1.35 -35.58 -20.85
CA PHE A 177 0.28 -35.98 -19.93
C PHE A 177 -0.63 -37.06 -20.55
N LYS A 178 -0.73 -38.20 -19.88
CA LYS A 178 -1.77 -39.21 -20.12
C LYS A 178 -3.06 -38.79 -19.41
N ALA A 179 -4.22 -39.21 -19.92
CA ALA A 179 -5.53 -38.87 -19.34
C ALA A 179 -5.62 -39.19 -17.84
N SER A 180 -5.15 -40.37 -17.41
CA SER A 180 -5.12 -40.75 -15.99
C SER A 180 -4.23 -39.87 -15.11
N SER A 181 -3.09 -39.41 -15.63
CA SER A 181 -2.21 -38.47 -14.90
C SER A 181 -2.85 -37.10 -14.74
N VAL A 182 -3.63 -36.66 -15.74
CA VAL A 182 -4.40 -35.40 -15.66
C VAL A 182 -5.50 -35.51 -14.62
N THR A 183 -6.22 -36.65 -14.55
CA THR A 183 -7.28 -36.86 -13.55
C THR A 183 -6.75 -36.80 -12.13
N VAL A 184 -5.66 -37.50 -11.80
CA VAL A 184 -5.06 -37.48 -10.45
C VAL A 184 -4.59 -36.08 -10.09
N PHE A 185 -3.97 -35.38 -11.03
CA PHE A 185 -3.50 -34.02 -10.84
C PHE A 185 -4.65 -33.04 -10.57
N LEU A 186 -5.74 -33.12 -11.34
CA LEU A 186 -6.92 -32.29 -11.14
C LEU A 186 -7.66 -32.61 -9.84
N LEU A 187 -7.69 -33.89 -9.43
CA LEU A 187 -8.24 -34.28 -8.13
C LEU A 187 -7.44 -33.66 -6.97
N GLY A 188 -6.11 -33.64 -7.06
CA GLY A 188 -5.26 -32.96 -6.09
C GLY A 188 -5.53 -31.45 -6.01
N ILE A 189 -5.68 -30.80 -7.17
CA ILE A 189 -6.07 -29.38 -7.24
C ILE A 189 -7.44 -29.15 -6.59
N PHE A 190 -8.43 -29.98 -6.91
CA PHE A 190 -9.78 -29.89 -6.36
C PHE A 190 -9.77 -29.98 -4.84
N ILE A 191 -9.11 -31.01 -4.29
CA ILE A 191 -9.01 -31.21 -2.84
C ILE A 191 -8.29 -30.03 -2.18
N GLY A 192 -7.19 -29.57 -2.76
CA GLY A 192 -6.43 -28.43 -2.25
C GLY A 192 -7.25 -27.14 -2.22
N ILE A 193 -7.93 -26.80 -3.32
CA ILE A 193 -8.78 -25.62 -3.42
C ILE A 193 -9.94 -25.71 -2.42
N TYR A 194 -10.65 -26.85 -2.38
CA TYR A 194 -11.76 -27.06 -1.46
C TYR A 194 -11.32 -26.91 0.01
N TRP A 195 -10.17 -27.47 0.38
CA TRP A 195 -9.63 -27.35 1.74
C TRP A 195 -9.25 -25.92 2.10
N ILE A 196 -8.59 -25.19 1.19
CA ILE A 196 -8.22 -23.78 1.41
C ILE A 196 -9.48 -22.91 1.54
N MET A 197 -10.45 -23.07 0.63
CA MET A 197 -11.70 -22.32 0.66
C MET A 197 -12.54 -22.64 1.89
N GLY A 198 -12.59 -23.91 2.31
CA GLY A 198 -13.26 -24.33 3.54
C GLY A 198 -12.59 -23.72 4.79
N LYS A 199 -11.26 -23.69 4.83
CA LYS A 199 -10.49 -22.99 5.88
C LYS A 199 -10.85 -21.50 5.93
N ILE A 200 -10.89 -20.81 4.80
CA ILE A 200 -11.23 -19.38 4.74
C ILE A 200 -12.68 -19.15 5.17
N ASN A 201 -13.62 -19.94 4.65
CA ASN A 201 -15.02 -19.81 4.99
C ASN A 201 -15.26 -20.04 6.49
N PHE A 202 -14.69 -21.11 7.05
CA PHE A 202 -14.76 -21.42 8.48
C PHE A 202 -14.19 -20.31 9.35
N MET A 203 -13.03 -19.76 8.97
CA MET A 203 -12.37 -18.75 9.80
C MET A 203 -13.09 -17.39 9.79
N PHE A 204 -13.81 -17.03 8.72
CA PHE A 204 -14.11 -15.60 8.49
C PHE A 204 -15.51 -15.25 8.05
N THR A 205 -16.25 -16.16 7.41
CA THR A 205 -17.57 -15.83 6.87
C THR A 205 -18.66 -16.73 7.39
N ASP A 206 -18.41 -18.04 7.48
CA ASP A 206 -19.38 -19.13 7.71
C ASP A 206 -20.72 -18.90 6.98
N LYS A 207 -20.65 -18.22 5.83
CA LYS A 207 -21.79 -17.72 5.05
C LYS A 207 -21.94 -18.47 3.74
N ILE A 208 -20.88 -19.17 3.30
CA ILE A 208 -20.89 -19.95 2.07
C ILE A 208 -21.23 -21.38 2.45
N SER A 209 -22.25 -21.97 1.82
CA SER A 209 -22.65 -23.33 2.12
C SER A 209 -21.60 -24.34 1.63
N PRO A 210 -21.51 -25.55 2.21
CA PRO A 210 -20.62 -26.60 1.71
C PRO A 210 -20.86 -26.94 0.23
N GLU A 211 -22.10 -26.85 -0.25
CA GLU A 211 -22.49 -27.09 -1.64
C GLU A 211 -21.96 -25.99 -2.57
N GLU A 212 -22.04 -24.73 -2.15
CA GLU A 212 -21.47 -23.59 -2.89
C GLU A 212 -19.94 -23.70 -2.95
N LEU A 213 -19.28 -24.06 -1.85
CA LEU A 213 -17.84 -24.33 -1.81
C LEU A 213 -17.45 -25.46 -2.77
N LEU A 214 -18.25 -26.54 -2.81
CA LEU A 214 -18.04 -27.66 -3.73
C LEU A 214 -18.17 -27.21 -5.19
N GLY A 215 -19.19 -26.40 -5.48
CA GLY A 215 -19.41 -25.80 -6.80
C GLY A 215 -18.25 -24.92 -7.25
N LEU A 216 -17.74 -24.07 -6.36
CA LEU A 216 -16.59 -23.19 -6.64
C LEU A 216 -15.28 -23.96 -6.80
N ALA A 217 -15.02 -24.94 -5.95
CA ALA A 217 -13.86 -25.82 -6.10
C ALA A 217 -13.92 -26.59 -7.44
N GLY A 218 -15.11 -27.06 -7.83
CA GLY A 218 -15.36 -27.69 -9.12
C GLY A 218 -15.12 -26.73 -10.29
N TYR A 219 -15.60 -25.50 -10.17
CA TYR A 219 -15.40 -24.44 -11.16
C TYR A 219 -13.91 -24.13 -11.37
N PHE A 220 -13.13 -23.87 -10.31
CA PHE A 220 -11.70 -23.60 -10.47
C PHE A 220 -10.92 -24.83 -10.94
N THR A 221 -11.34 -26.03 -10.56
CA THR A 221 -10.76 -27.27 -11.09
C THR A 221 -11.03 -27.41 -12.59
N LEU A 222 -12.23 -27.07 -13.04
CA LEU A 222 -12.58 -27.02 -14.46
C LEU A 222 -11.74 -25.97 -15.20
N MET A 223 -11.47 -24.81 -14.59
CA MET A 223 -10.54 -23.82 -15.16
C MET A 223 -9.14 -24.41 -15.34
N HIS A 224 -8.62 -25.15 -14.35
CA HIS A 224 -7.32 -25.84 -14.48
C HIS A 224 -7.35 -26.91 -15.57
N LEU A 225 -8.44 -27.67 -15.72
CA LEU A 225 -8.60 -28.62 -16.84
C LEU A 225 -8.55 -27.88 -18.20
N CYS A 226 -9.30 -26.79 -18.32
CA CYS A 226 -9.34 -25.93 -19.50
C CYS A 226 -7.97 -25.27 -19.79
N PHE A 227 -7.19 -24.99 -18.76
CA PHE A 227 -5.82 -24.47 -18.87
C PHE A 227 -4.85 -25.52 -19.44
N PHE A 228 -4.88 -26.75 -18.92
CA PHE A 228 -3.94 -27.81 -19.33
C PHE A 228 -4.38 -28.61 -20.57
N THR A 229 -5.60 -28.40 -21.06
CA THR A 229 -6.11 -29.12 -22.24
C THR A 229 -5.37 -28.76 -23.54
N LYS A 230 -5.27 -29.74 -24.44
CA LYS A 230 -4.78 -29.55 -25.82
C LYS A 230 -5.80 -28.84 -26.69
N TRP A 231 -7.07 -28.86 -26.29
CA TRP A 231 -8.17 -28.41 -27.11
C TRP A 231 -8.21 -26.88 -27.18
N LYS A 232 -8.18 -26.31 -28.40
CA LYS A 232 -8.18 -24.85 -28.60
C LYS A 232 -9.37 -24.16 -27.93
N TRP A 233 -10.55 -24.79 -27.96
CA TRP A 233 -11.75 -24.26 -27.33
C TRP A 233 -11.72 -24.35 -25.81
N GLY A 234 -11.04 -25.35 -25.24
CA GLY A 234 -10.82 -25.41 -23.80
C GLY A 234 -9.97 -24.24 -23.30
N ARG A 235 -8.96 -23.81 -24.06
CA ARG A 235 -8.18 -22.59 -23.73
C ARG A 235 -9.01 -21.31 -23.87
N ILE A 236 -9.87 -21.23 -24.87
CA ILE A 236 -10.82 -20.10 -24.99
C ILE A 236 -11.78 -20.10 -23.78
N ALA A 237 -12.30 -21.26 -23.39
CA ALA A 237 -13.14 -21.42 -22.22
C ALA A 237 -12.44 -21.01 -20.92
N PHE A 238 -11.14 -21.29 -20.77
CA PHE A 238 -10.34 -20.79 -19.65
C PHE A 238 -10.33 -19.26 -19.57
N PHE A 239 -10.09 -18.57 -20.69
CA PHE A 239 -10.12 -17.10 -20.71
C PHE A 239 -11.52 -16.53 -20.47
N ILE A 240 -12.57 -17.18 -21.01
CA ILE A 240 -13.96 -16.79 -20.74
C ILE A 240 -14.29 -16.95 -19.25
N ALA A 241 -13.85 -18.04 -18.63
CA ALA A 241 -14.03 -18.28 -17.20
C ALA A 241 -13.30 -17.25 -16.31
N LEU A 242 -12.27 -16.55 -16.81
CA LEU A 242 -11.67 -15.46 -16.04
C LEU A 242 -12.54 -14.19 -16.00
N ILE A 243 -13.44 -13.99 -16.99
CA ILE A 243 -14.20 -12.74 -17.14
C ILE A 243 -14.99 -12.36 -15.88
N PRO A 244 -15.75 -13.26 -15.22
CA PRO A 244 -16.50 -12.91 -14.01
C PRO A 244 -15.65 -12.28 -12.90
N PHE A 245 -14.38 -12.67 -12.77
CA PHE A 245 -13.45 -12.13 -11.76
C PHE A 245 -12.87 -10.77 -12.17
N LEU A 246 -12.92 -10.44 -13.46
CA LEU A 246 -12.50 -9.14 -13.96
C LEU A 246 -13.64 -8.10 -13.85
N ILE A 247 -14.91 -8.52 -13.90
CA ILE A 247 -16.06 -7.60 -13.89
C ILE A 247 -16.05 -6.62 -12.70
N PRO A 248 -15.85 -7.04 -11.44
CA PRO A 248 -15.81 -6.11 -10.31
C PRO A 248 -14.73 -5.03 -10.48
N ASN A 249 -13.60 -5.39 -11.10
CA ASN A 249 -12.48 -4.49 -11.36
C ASN A 249 -12.76 -3.53 -12.53
N LEU A 250 -13.52 -3.96 -13.55
CA LEU A 250 -13.89 -3.13 -14.69
C LEU A 250 -14.83 -1.96 -14.32
N LEU A 251 -15.59 -2.11 -13.24
CA LEU A 251 -16.49 -1.07 -12.72
C LEU A 251 -15.76 -0.02 -11.87
N ILE A 252 -14.52 -0.30 -11.46
CA ILE A 252 -13.65 0.68 -10.78
C ILE A 252 -13.12 1.63 -11.86
N ASN A 253 -13.75 2.80 -12.01
CA ASN A 253 -13.32 3.80 -12.98
C ASN A 253 -11.94 4.37 -12.58
N PRO A 254 -10.85 4.03 -13.31
CA PRO A 254 -9.52 4.51 -12.97
C PRO A 254 -9.29 5.95 -13.45
N VAL A 255 -10.24 6.53 -14.19
CA VAL A 255 -10.16 7.93 -14.61
C VAL A 255 -10.45 8.78 -13.38
N SER A 256 -9.38 9.32 -12.79
CA SER A 256 -9.46 10.25 -11.67
C SER A 256 -10.48 11.33 -11.98
N ARG A 257 -11.49 11.49 -11.12
CA ARG A 257 -12.22 12.76 -11.08
C ARG A 257 -11.16 13.83 -10.79
N GLY A 258 -11.13 14.91 -11.56
CA GLY A 258 -10.13 15.98 -11.39
C GLY A 258 -10.13 16.56 -9.97
N LEU A 259 -9.32 17.58 -9.71
CA LEU A 259 -9.17 18.13 -8.36
C LEU A 259 -10.41 18.86 -7.82
N ASP A 260 -11.50 18.94 -8.59
CA ASP A 260 -12.77 19.59 -8.25
C ASP A 260 -13.30 19.30 -6.84
N PRO A 261 -13.35 18.05 -6.34
CA PRO A 261 -13.83 17.77 -4.99
C PRO A 261 -13.00 18.45 -3.89
N ILE A 262 -11.73 18.75 -4.17
CA ILE A 262 -10.83 19.47 -3.26
C ILE A 262 -10.91 20.97 -3.54
N THR A 263 -10.71 21.40 -4.79
CA THR A 263 -10.58 22.82 -5.15
C THR A 263 -11.87 23.61 -5.07
N LYS A 264 -13.03 22.95 -5.24
CA LYS A 264 -14.35 23.58 -5.08
C LYS A 264 -14.90 23.45 -3.66
N HIS A 265 -14.17 22.77 -2.76
CA HIS A 265 -14.61 22.62 -1.38
C HIS A 265 -14.65 24.00 -0.68
N PRO A 266 -15.71 24.37 0.06
CA PRO A 266 -15.84 25.70 0.67
C PRO A 266 -14.66 26.09 1.55
N ILE A 267 -14.15 25.14 2.36
CA ILE A 267 -12.96 25.34 3.19
C ILE A 267 -11.74 25.64 2.32
N TYR A 268 -11.51 24.89 1.24
CA TYR A 268 -10.36 25.12 0.36
C TYR A 268 -10.41 26.51 -0.27
N THR A 269 -11.57 26.90 -0.82
CA THR A 269 -11.77 28.21 -1.46
C THR A 269 -11.57 29.35 -0.47
N PHE A 270 -12.13 29.22 0.74
CA PHE A 270 -11.97 30.22 1.79
C PHE A 270 -10.50 30.36 2.21
N MET A 271 -9.83 29.24 2.48
CA MET A 271 -8.44 29.22 2.97
C MET A 271 -7.46 29.71 1.92
N SER A 272 -7.68 29.35 0.65
CA SER A 272 -6.91 29.89 -0.48
C SER A 272 -7.05 31.41 -0.58
N GLY A 273 -8.23 31.96 -0.29
CA GLY A 273 -8.50 33.40 -0.29
C GLY A 273 -7.85 34.17 0.86
N VAL A 274 -7.64 33.53 2.02
CA VAL A 274 -7.03 34.18 3.20
C VAL A 274 -5.54 33.87 3.38
N LYS A 275 -4.97 32.97 2.58
CA LYS A 275 -3.55 32.55 2.65
C LYS A 275 -2.58 33.71 2.76
N GLN A 276 -2.73 34.74 1.93
CA GLN A 276 -1.81 35.89 1.95
C GLN A 276 -1.84 36.66 3.27
N ARG A 277 -3.01 36.72 3.93
CA ARG A 277 -3.20 37.46 5.19
C ARG A 277 -2.58 36.76 6.40
N PHE A 278 -2.41 35.44 6.33
CA PHE A 278 -1.99 34.59 7.46
C PHE A 278 -0.83 33.67 7.07
N SER A 279 0.19 34.25 6.42
CA SER A 279 1.33 33.54 5.84
C SER A 279 2.63 33.62 6.67
N ASP A 280 2.66 34.44 7.72
CA ASP A 280 3.82 34.71 8.57
C ASP A 280 4.07 33.63 9.64
N GLY A 281 3.29 32.55 9.67
CA GLY A 281 3.48 31.45 10.59
C GLY A 281 2.72 30.19 10.20
N ARG A 282 2.76 29.19 11.07
CA ARG A 282 2.09 27.91 10.87
C ARG A 282 0.75 27.83 11.59
N TRP A 283 -0.12 27.02 11.01
CA TRP A 283 -1.41 26.64 11.56
C TRP A 283 -1.32 25.32 12.32
N ILE A 284 -2.10 25.20 13.38
CA ILE A 284 -2.38 23.95 14.08
C ILE A 284 -3.89 23.70 14.09
N VAL A 285 -4.31 22.44 13.98
CA VAL A 285 -5.73 22.07 14.00
C VAL A 285 -6.00 21.18 15.20
N PHE A 286 -6.84 21.63 16.12
CA PHE A 286 -7.25 20.89 17.30
C PHE A 286 -8.59 20.20 17.09
N GLY A 287 -8.67 18.93 17.48
CA GLY A 287 -9.94 18.20 17.61
C GLY A 287 -9.95 16.85 16.90
N PRO A 288 -11.08 16.12 17.02
CA PRO A 288 -11.23 14.82 16.38
C PRO A 288 -11.14 14.96 14.86
N ASN A 289 -10.47 14.02 14.20
CA ASN A 289 -10.23 14.04 12.76
C ASN A 289 -9.44 15.27 12.25
N SER A 290 -8.66 15.93 13.12
CA SER A 290 -7.77 17.03 12.74
C SER A 290 -6.87 16.75 11.52
N PRO A 291 -6.38 15.51 11.24
CA PRO A 291 -5.57 15.27 10.06
C PRO A 291 -6.26 15.59 8.73
N VAL A 292 -7.57 15.37 8.64
CA VAL A 292 -8.33 15.61 7.40
C VAL A 292 -8.37 17.10 7.08
N VAL A 293 -8.71 17.92 8.07
CA VAL A 293 -8.77 19.38 7.90
C VAL A 293 -7.37 19.98 7.76
N ALA A 294 -6.39 19.47 8.50
CA ALA A 294 -4.99 19.85 8.34
C ALA A 294 -4.48 19.57 6.92
N ASN A 295 -4.80 18.41 6.35
CA ASN A 295 -4.43 18.07 4.97
C ASN A 295 -5.14 18.96 3.94
N LEU A 296 -6.40 19.33 4.18
CA LEU A 296 -7.10 20.28 3.31
C LEU A 296 -6.49 21.69 3.35
N LEU A 297 -6.06 22.15 4.54
CA LEU A 297 -5.33 23.40 4.70
C LEU A 297 -3.97 23.34 3.97
N LYS A 298 -3.22 22.24 4.11
CA LYS A 298 -1.97 22.03 3.37
C LYS A 298 -2.20 22.05 1.85
N ALA A 299 -3.27 21.42 1.38
CA ALA A 299 -3.64 21.41 -0.04
C ALA A 299 -3.94 22.82 -0.57
N SER A 300 -4.50 23.72 0.26
CA SER A 300 -4.65 25.16 -0.08
C SER A 300 -3.33 25.94 -0.05
N GLY A 301 -2.21 25.28 0.26
CA GLY A 301 -0.87 25.85 0.32
C GLY A 301 -0.55 26.58 1.61
N MET A 302 -1.29 26.32 2.70
CA MET A 302 -0.99 26.83 4.04
C MET A 302 0.11 26.01 4.69
N ARG A 303 0.92 26.64 5.56
CA ARG A 303 1.89 25.93 6.41
C ARG A 303 1.16 25.39 7.64
N VAL A 304 1.11 24.07 7.82
CA VAL A 304 0.33 23.42 8.87
C VAL A 304 1.17 22.39 9.61
N PHE A 305 1.12 22.41 10.93
CA PHE A 305 1.65 21.37 11.82
C PHE A 305 0.53 20.36 12.15
N GLY A 306 0.82 19.07 12.03
CA GLY A 306 -0.18 18.00 12.02
C GLY A 306 -0.53 17.50 10.61
N GLY A 307 -1.52 16.61 10.47
CA GLY A 307 -1.87 15.98 9.19
C GLY A 307 -0.83 14.97 8.68
N ALA A 308 -0.84 14.68 7.39
CA ALA A 308 0.13 13.78 6.76
C ALA A 308 1.48 14.49 6.60
N THR A 309 2.56 13.83 7.00
CA THR A 309 3.94 14.30 6.84
C THR A 309 4.81 13.20 6.25
N LEU A 310 5.39 13.47 5.08
CA LEU A 310 6.25 12.53 4.37
C LEU A 310 7.49 12.17 5.21
N SER A 311 8.11 13.15 5.86
CA SER A 311 9.28 12.97 6.70
C SER A 311 9.04 13.59 8.09
N PRO A 312 9.53 12.95 9.17
CA PRO A 312 9.39 13.52 10.49
C PRO A 312 10.37 14.68 10.67
N ASN A 313 9.88 15.81 11.17
CA ASN A 313 10.76 16.89 11.63
C ASN A 313 11.21 16.61 13.06
N ILE A 314 12.26 15.80 13.20
CA ILE A 314 12.76 15.35 14.51
C ILE A 314 13.11 16.53 15.43
N ARG A 315 13.67 17.62 14.90
CA ARG A 315 14.04 18.80 15.70
C ARG A 315 12.82 19.44 16.36
N GLU A 316 11.72 19.55 15.63
CA GLU A 316 10.47 20.08 16.18
C GLU A 316 9.86 19.13 17.21
N MET A 317 9.94 17.83 16.97
CA MET A 317 9.43 16.84 17.93
C MET A 317 10.26 16.81 19.22
N GLU A 318 11.57 17.00 19.13
CA GLU A 318 12.46 17.07 20.31
C GLU A 318 12.22 18.33 21.17
N ILE A 319 11.71 19.43 20.58
CA ILE A 319 11.24 20.59 21.37
C ILE A 319 10.01 20.21 22.20
N LEU A 320 9.11 19.41 21.63
CA LEU A 320 7.89 18.93 22.31
C LEU A 320 8.18 17.80 23.31
N ASP A 321 9.19 16.98 23.05
CA ASP A 321 9.63 15.83 23.85
C ASP A 321 11.13 15.92 24.17
N GLU A 322 11.48 16.85 25.07
CA GLU A 322 12.87 17.13 25.46
C GLU A 322 13.62 15.91 26.02
N GLN A 323 12.89 15.00 26.68
CA GLN A 323 13.43 13.77 27.26
C GLN A 323 13.52 12.62 26.24
N LYS A 324 13.08 12.83 24.99
CA LYS A 324 13.02 11.84 23.90
C LYS A 324 12.24 10.58 24.28
N LYS A 325 11.27 10.70 25.20
CA LYS A 325 10.45 9.60 25.72
C LYS A 325 9.63 8.94 24.61
N TYR A 326 9.24 9.70 23.61
CA TYR A 326 8.35 9.29 22.54
C TYR A 326 9.06 9.22 21.17
N ASN A 327 10.39 9.18 21.13
CA ASN A 327 11.16 9.10 19.89
C ASN A 327 10.70 7.94 19.00
N GLU A 328 10.39 6.77 19.56
CA GLU A 328 9.90 5.62 18.76
C GLU A 328 8.50 5.85 18.14
N VAL A 329 7.74 6.84 18.62
CA VAL A 329 6.41 7.19 18.13
C VAL A 329 6.48 8.17 16.96
N TYR A 330 7.17 9.30 17.11
CA TYR A 330 7.20 10.35 16.08
C TYR A 330 8.36 10.22 15.09
N ASN A 331 9.39 9.41 15.38
CA ASN A 331 10.54 9.23 14.48
C ASN A 331 10.22 8.22 13.38
N ARG A 332 9.26 8.60 12.53
CA ARG A 332 8.74 7.78 11.43
C ARG A 332 7.96 8.56 10.38
N TYR A 333 7.60 7.89 9.29
CA TYR A 333 6.56 8.36 8.37
C TYR A 333 5.24 8.47 9.14
N ILE A 334 4.52 9.58 8.98
CA ILE A 334 3.25 9.81 9.68
C ILE A 334 2.18 10.14 8.64
N ASP A 335 1.23 9.22 8.46
CA ASP A 335 0.08 9.42 7.57
C ASP A 335 -1.00 10.27 8.23
N GLN A 336 -1.20 10.08 9.53
CA GLN A 336 -2.24 10.74 10.30
C GLN A 336 -1.66 11.30 11.59
N PHE A 337 -1.29 12.57 11.56
CA PHE A 337 -0.86 13.29 12.76
C PHE A 337 -2.05 14.06 13.36
N ASN A 338 -2.70 13.43 14.33
CA ASN A 338 -3.84 14.00 15.04
C ASN A 338 -3.36 14.86 16.23
N ILE A 339 -4.01 16.00 16.45
CA ILE A 339 -3.70 16.90 17.57
C ILE A 339 -4.97 17.14 18.38
N ILE A 340 -4.89 16.84 19.67
CA ILE A 340 -5.99 17.01 20.62
C ILE A 340 -5.57 17.92 21.77
N PRO A 341 -6.50 18.69 22.35
CA PRO A 341 -6.20 19.51 23.51
C PRO A 341 -5.83 18.63 24.71
N ALA A 342 -4.87 19.10 25.51
CA ALA A 342 -4.58 18.56 26.84
C ALA A 342 -4.81 19.64 27.92
N PRO A 343 -5.05 19.24 29.19
CA PRO A 343 -5.23 20.19 30.28
C PRO A 343 -4.00 21.09 30.47
N LYS A 344 -4.22 22.35 30.84
CA LYS A 344 -3.14 23.32 31.11
C LYS A 344 -2.17 22.77 32.16
N GLY A 345 -0.87 22.97 31.91
CA GLY A 345 0.21 22.51 32.80
C GLY A 345 0.63 21.05 32.60
N THR A 346 -0.02 20.31 31.70
CA THR A 346 0.44 18.98 31.28
C THR A 346 1.55 19.08 30.23
N GLN A 347 2.48 18.13 30.23
CA GLN A 347 3.50 18.02 29.18
C GLN A 347 2.91 17.39 27.92
N PRO A 348 3.42 17.73 26.72
CA PRO A 348 3.04 17.07 25.47
C PRO A 348 3.16 15.53 25.56
N GLN A 349 2.13 14.82 25.08
CA GLN A 349 2.13 13.36 25.05
C GLN A 349 1.86 12.85 23.65
N PHE A 350 2.71 11.93 23.19
CA PHE A 350 2.54 11.26 21.91
C PHE A 350 2.05 9.83 22.11
N THR A 351 1.06 9.43 21.32
CA THR A 351 0.53 8.07 21.29
C THR A 351 0.59 7.55 19.87
N LEU A 352 1.14 6.35 19.68
CA LEU A 352 1.02 5.61 18.42
C LEU A 352 -0.35 4.92 18.41
N ASN A 353 -1.26 5.37 17.55
CA ASN A 353 -2.62 4.83 17.50
C ASN A 353 -2.65 3.49 16.76
N PHE A 354 -2.21 3.50 15.50
CA PHE A 354 -2.19 2.33 14.62
C PHE A 354 -1.33 2.60 13.40
N GLY A 355 -0.47 1.65 13.01
CA GLY A 355 0.39 1.79 11.83
C GLY A 355 1.28 3.04 11.92
N ASP A 356 0.99 4.02 11.06
CA ASP A 356 1.68 5.32 10.96
C ASP A 356 0.78 6.50 11.37
N ALA A 357 -0.26 6.23 12.17
CA ALA A 357 -1.13 7.23 12.77
C ALA A 357 -0.71 7.52 14.21
N ILE A 358 -0.47 8.80 14.52
CA ILE A 358 -0.09 9.26 15.86
C ILE A 358 -1.05 10.33 16.37
N THR A 359 -1.15 10.44 17.69
CA THR A 359 -1.85 11.54 18.37
C THR A 359 -0.87 12.30 19.24
N LEU A 360 -0.87 13.64 19.13
CA LEU A 360 -0.27 14.55 20.09
C LEU A 360 -1.38 15.16 20.96
N ALA A 361 -1.34 14.89 22.25
CA ALA A 361 -2.09 15.64 23.25
C ALA A 361 -1.21 16.75 23.79
N ILE A 362 -1.61 18.01 23.58
CA ILE A 362 -0.84 19.19 24.01
C ILE A 362 -1.78 20.30 24.48
N PRO A 363 -1.44 21.04 25.55
CA PRO A 363 -2.22 22.22 25.93
C PRO A 363 -2.23 23.24 24.78
N PRO A 364 -3.39 23.75 24.36
CA PRO A 364 -3.43 24.70 23.24
C PRO A 364 -2.64 25.99 23.49
N CYS A 365 -2.42 26.35 24.76
CA CYS A 365 -1.61 27.49 25.18
C CYS A 365 -0.18 27.13 25.65
N ASP A 366 0.34 25.95 25.28
CA ASP A 366 1.72 25.57 25.56
C ASP A 366 2.70 26.48 24.82
N TYR A 367 3.71 27.00 25.52
CA TYR A 367 4.70 27.92 24.94
C TYR A 367 5.55 27.26 23.86
N LYS A 368 5.74 25.93 23.91
CA LYS A 368 6.53 25.18 22.93
C LYS A 368 5.97 25.28 21.52
N LEU A 369 4.66 25.52 21.37
CA LEU A 369 4.02 25.77 20.08
C LEU A 369 4.60 27.01 19.39
N LYS A 370 5.00 28.03 20.16
CA LYS A 370 5.67 29.22 19.63
C LYS A 370 7.08 28.90 19.14
N ASP A 371 7.81 28.05 19.85
CA ASP A 371 9.18 27.65 19.48
C ASP A 371 9.22 26.86 18.17
N ILE A 372 8.09 26.23 17.80
CA ILE A 372 7.87 25.62 16.49
C ILE A 372 7.01 26.52 15.57
N ASP A 373 7.10 27.84 15.66
CA ASP A 373 6.52 28.81 14.69
C ASP A 373 4.99 28.64 14.47
N ILE A 374 4.24 28.18 15.47
CA ILE A 374 2.77 28.11 15.41
C ILE A 374 2.22 29.47 15.81
N ARG A 375 1.43 30.08 14.91
CA ARG A 375 0.81 31.40 15.11
C ARG A 375 -0.70 31.38 15.06
N TYR A 376 -1.27 30.33 14.48
CA TYR A 376 -2.69 30.22 14.24
C TYR A 376 -3.22 28.86 14.66
N ALA A 377 -4.37 28.85 15.32
CA ALA A 377 -5.07 27.65 15.74
C ALA A 377 -6.47 27.60 15.16
N LEU A 378 -6.90 26.42 14.74
CA LEU A 378 -8.25 26.13 14.29
C LEU A 378 -8.81 24.99 15.12
N PHE A 379 -10.00 25.17 15.70
CA PHE A 379 -10.65 24.16 16.54
C PHE A 379 -11.84 23.55 15.81
N LEU A 380 -11.91 22.22 15.75
CA LEU A 380 -13.02 21.50 15.11
C LEU A 380 -14.26 21.35 16.01
N TYR A 381 -14.25 22.06 17.15
CA TYR A 381 -15.29 22.11 18.17
C TYR A 381 -15.33 23.54 18.75
N GLY A 382 -16.32 23.85 19.57
CA GLY A 382 -16.34 25.10 20.33
C GLY A 382 -15.37 25.01 21.52
N PRO A 383 -14.20 25.69 21.50
CA PRO A 383 -13.22 25.55 22.55
C PRO A 383 -13.67 26.22 23.85
N GLN A 384 -13.17 25.74 24.97
CA GLN A 384 -13.35 26.35 26.29
C GLN A 384 -12.48 27.61 26.43
N ALA A 385 -12.85 28.48 27.38
CA ALA A 385 -12.10 29.72 27.64
C ALA A 385 -10.63 29.44 28.04
N GLU A 386 -10.39 28.37 28.80
CA GLU A 386 -9.04 27.95 29.23
C GLU A 386 -8.16 27.52 28.05
N GLU A 387 -8.74 26.99 26.97
CA GLU A 387 -8.01 26.56 25.77
C GLU A 387 -7.62 27.76 24.88
N THR A 388 -8.27 28.91 25.03
CA THR A 388 -8.12 30.06 24.14
C THR A 388 -7.64 31.33 24.84
N GLU A 389 -7.33 31.25 26.13
CA GLU A 389 -6.89 32.40 26.96
C GLU A 389 -5.66 33.12 26.39
N CYS A 390 -4.77 32.40 25.72
CA CYS A 390 -3.55 32.92 25.10
C CYS A 390 -3.75 33.43 23.67
N MET A 391 -4.98 33.38 23.15
CA MET A 391 -5.29 33.65 21.75
C MET A 391 -6.34 34.76 21.57
N GLN A 392 -6.46 35.26 20.35
CA GLN A 392 -7.49 36.21 19.91
C GLN A 392 -8.23 35.63 18.71
N ILE A 393 -9.53 35.90 18.61
CA ILE A 393 -10.34 35.45 17.47
C ILE A 393 -9.83 36.14 16.20
N LEU A 394 -9.55 35.37 15.16
CA LEU A 394 -9.08 35.87 13.86
C LEU A 394 -10.20 36.51 13.04
N ASP A 395 -11.24 35.73 12.78
CA ASP A 395 -12.42 36.15 12.02
C ASP A 395 -13.57 35.17 12.31
N SER A 396 -14.76 35.70 12.62
CA SER A 396 -15.95 34.90 12.89
C SER A 396 -16.55 34.24 11.65
N LYS A 397 -16.05 34.56 10.45
CA LYS A 397 -16.47 33.96 9.18
C LYS A 397 -15.76 32.66 8.84
N PHE A 398 -14.79 32.21 9.64
CA PHE A 398 -14.21 30.89 9.43
C PHE A 398 -15.28 29.80 9.65
N PRO A 399 -15.27 28.72 8.86
CA PRO A 399 -16.19 27.59 9.06
C PRO A 399 -15.96 26.87 10.39
N PHE A 400 -14.84 27.13 11.06
CA PHE A 400 -14.45 26.62 12.37
C PHE A 400 -13.87 27.75 13.22
N PRO A 401 -13.99 27.71 14.57
CA PRO A 401 -13.33 28.68 15.44
C PRO A 401 -11.83 28.80 15.15
N ALA A 402 -11.41 29.97 14.68
CA ALA A 402 -10.04 30.27 14.28
C ALA A 402 -9.45 31.41 15.12
N PHE A 403 -8.21 31.21 15.57
CA PHE A 403 -7.54 32.09 16.51
C PHE A 403 -6.10 32.37 16.12
N SER A 404 -5.60 33.54 16.51
CA SER A 404 -4.18 33.90 16.49
C SER A 404 -3.63 33.93 17.91
N TYR A 405 -2.41 33.44 18.12
CA TYR A 405 -1.76 33.56 19.42
C TYR A 405 -1.42 35.03 19.70
N LYS A 406 -1.64 35.52 20.93
CA LYS A 406 -1.45 36.93 21.30
C LYS A 406 -0.03 37.44 21.06
N ASP A 407 0.96 36.59 21.28
CA ASP A 407 2.38 36.91 21.10
C ASP A 407 2.82 37.01 19.63
N SER A 408 2.03 36.50 18.69
CA SER A 408 2.32 36.58 17.25
C SER A 408 1.88 37.90 16.60
N VAL A 409 1.11 38.73 17.31
CA VAL A 409 0.55 39.99 16.78
C VAL A 409 1.48 41.20 16.99
N ALA A 410 2.64 41.01 17.64
CA ALA A 410 3.61 42.09 17.88
C ALA A 410 4.30 42.65 16.60
N GLY A 411 3.90 42.20 15.40
CA GLY A 411 4.37 42.73 14.12
C GLY A 411 3.29 43.34 13.21
N SER A 412 2.03 43.42 13.64
CA SER A 412 0.93 43.93 12.79
C SER A 412 -0.06 44.83 13.52
N THR A 413 0.43 45.76 14.32
CA THR A 413 -0.36 46.92 14.75
C THR A 413 -0.09 48.12 13.86
N MET A 414 -1.20 48.65 13.29
CA MET A 414 -1.40 49.97 12.70
C MET A 414 -1.08 50.19 11.21
N SER A 415 -2.09 49.95 10.38
CA SER A 415 -2.56 51.01 9.48
C SER A 415 -4.09 50.98 9.46
N ARG A 416 -4.68 51.67 10.44
CA ARG A 416 -6.07 52.13 10.37
C ARG A 416 -6.02 53.66 10.41
N ALA A 417 -6.75 54.27 9.48
CA ALA A 417 -7.11 55.67 9.36
C ALA A 417 -6.08 56.63 8.73
N THR A 418 -6.28 56.93 7.45
CA THR A 418 -6.49 58.32 7.03
C THR A 418 -7.77 58.41 6.22
N THR A 419 -8.76 59.05 6.83
CA THR A 419 -9.85 59.76 6.17
C THR A 419 -9.32 60.73 5.12
N ASN A 420 -9.78 60.59 3.88
CA ASN A 420 -10.48 61.62 3.10
C ASN A 420 -11.21 60.96 1.93
#